data_AF-A0A645D562-F1
#
_entry.id   AF-A0A645D562-F1
#
_cell.length_a   1.000
_cell.length_b   1.000
_cell.length_c   1.000
_cell.angle_alpha   90.00
_cell.angle_beta   90.00
_cell.angle_gamma   90.00
#
_symmetry.space_group_name_H-M   'P 1'
#
loop_
_entity.id
_entity.type
_entity.pdbx_description
1 polymer ?
#
loop_
_entity_poly.entity_id
_entity_poly.type
_entity_poly.pdbx_seq_one_letter_code
_entity_poly.pdbx_strand_id
1 'polypeptide(L)'
;MTPEGVVETLIETEARAVALSTYNGIALSYARELTEKMNEAGTEAVLILGGLLNENTEGGSLAVDVTEELKSLGVNCDNDMDKIVSTVKEIYAER
;
A
#
# COMPACT_ATOMS: atom_id res chain seq x y z
N MET A 1 -3.13 7.54 9.33
CA MET A 1 -2.63 6.39 10.11
C MET A 1 -1.15 6.27 9.82
N THR A 2 -0.30 6.02 10.82
CA THR A 2 1.14 5.80 10.59
C THR A 2 1.39 4.39 10.07
N PRO A 3 2.50 4.14 9.36
CA PRO A 3 2.88 2.77 8.96
C PRO A 3 2.95 1.79 10.15
N GLU A 4 3.51 2.23 11.29
CA GLU A 4 3.54 1.43 12.52
C GLU A 4 2.13 0.97 12.96
N GLY A 5 1.17 1.90 13.03
CA GLY A 5 -0.18 1.59 13.47
C GLY A 5 -0.94 0.68 12.50
N VAL A 6 -0.60 0.71 11.21
CA VAL A 6 -1.12 -0.25 10.22
C VAL A 6 -0.60 -1.65 10.53
N VAL A 7 0.70 -1.79 10.79
CA VAL A 7 1.32 -3.10 11.11
C VAL A 7 0.81 -3.66 12.43
N GLU A 8 0.67 -2.83 13.47
CA GLU A 8 0.06 -3.25 14.74
C GLU A 8 -1.36 -3.79 14.53
N THR A 9 -2.20 -3.04 13.82
CA THR A 9 -3.58 -3.45 13.51
C THR A 9 -3.59 -4.75 12.69
N LEU A 10 -2.67 -4.89 11.73
CA LEU A 10 -2.54 -6.07 10.88
C LEU A 10 -2.22 -7.32 11.70
N ILE A 11 -1.30 -7.23 12.65
CA ILE A 11 -0.92 -8.32 13.56
C ILE A 11 -2.10 -8.66 14.49
N GLU A 12 -2.72 -7.66 15.11
CA GLU A 12 -3.85 -7.87 16.04
C GLU A 12 -5.07 -8.53 15.38
N THR A 13 -5.31 -8.23 14.11
CA THR A 13 -6.47 -8.73 13.37
C THR A 13 -6.19 -9.98 12.54
N GLU A 14 -4.92 -10.37 12.42
CA GLU A 14 -4.45 -11.42 11.50
C GLU A 14 -4.95 -11.21 10.06
N ALA A 15 -5.15 -9.95 9.66
CA ALA A 15 -5.59 -9.65 8.31
C ALA A 15 -4.50 -10.03 7.29
N ARG A 16 -4.93 -10.47 6.10
CA ARG A 16 -4.04 -10.88 5.00
C ARG A 16 -3.92 -9.83 3.90
N ALA A 17 -4.67 -8.72 4.04
CA ALA A 17 -4.68 -7.64 3.08
C ALA A 17 -4.80 -6.30 3.82
N VAL A 18 -4.05 -5.31 3.33
CA VAL A 18 -4.13 -3.91 3.75
C VAL A 18 -4.55 -3.10 2.52
N ALA A 19 -5.70 -2.45 2.58
CA ALA A 19 -6.16 -1.54 1.53
C ALA A 19 -6.15 -0.10 2.04
N LEU A 20 -5.35 0.76 1.42
CA LEU A 20 -5.21 2.17 1.80
C LEU A 20 -5.38 3.07 0.57
N SER A 21 -5.99 4.24 0.76
CA SER A 21 -6.04 5.29 -0.24
C SER A 21 -5.15 6.45 0.18
N THR A 22 -4.35 7.00 -0.73
CA THR A 22 -3.54 8.22 -0.50
C THR A 22 -4.05 9.39 -1.34
N TYR A 23 -3.82 10.62 -0.90
CA TYR A 23 -4.25 11.81 -1.67
C TYR A 23 -3.37 13.06 -1.48
N ASN A 24 -2.23 12.94 -0.81
CA ASN A 24 -1.46 14.07 -0.28
C ASN A 24 0.01 14.11 -0.74
N GLY A 25 0.36 13.42 -1.82
CA GLY A 25 1.70 13.50 -2.39
C GLY A 25 2.77 12.81 -1.55
N ILE A 26 2.43 11.73 -0.84
CA ILE A 26 3.38 10.92 -0.05
C ILE A 26 3.28 9.42 -0.39
N ALA A 27 2.70 9.08 -1.54
CA ALA A 27 2.30 7.70 -1.82
C ALA A 27 3.50 6.74 -1.75
N LEU A 28 4.62 7.11 -2.37
CA LEU A 28 5.81 6.26 -2.48
C LEU A 28 6.59 6.18 -1.17
N SER A 29 6.86 7.31 -0.51
CA SER A 29 7.50 7.37 0.80
C SER A 29 6.73 6.58 1.85
N TYR A 30 5.42 6.74 1.91
CA TYR A 30 4.56 5.99 2.83
C TYR A 30 4.56 4.49 2.53
N ALA A 31 4.42 4.09 1.27
CA ALA A 31 4.42 2.69 0.88
C ALA A 31 5.78 2.01 1.13
N ARG A 32 6.89 2.72 0.94
CA ARG A 32 8.25 2.21 1.27
C ARG A 32 8.36 1.90 2.75
N GLU A 33 8.05 2.87 3.61
CA GLU A 33 8.14 2.69 5.07
C GLU A 33 7.19 1.57 5.55
N LEU A 34 5.97 1.53 5.02
CA LEU A 34 5.02 0.48 5.38
C LEU A 34 5.48 -0.91 4.92
N THR A 35 5.99 -1.04 3.70
CA THR A 35 6.49 -2.32 3.18
C THR A 35 7.71 -2.80 3.97
N GLU A 36 8.62 -1.91 4.34
CA GLU A 36 9.76 -2.22 5.22
C GLU A 36 9.29 -2.78 6.56
N LYS A 37 8.37 -2.08 7.24
CA LYS A 37 7.83 -2.53 8.54
C LYS A 37 7.04 -3.83 8.45
N MET A 38 6.28 -4.03 7.37
CA MET A 38 5.58 -5.28 7.11
C MET A 38 6.58 -6.45 6.96
N ASN A 39 7.68 -6.24 6.24
CA ASN A 39 8.75 -7.24 6.11
C ASN A 39 9.45 -7.50 7.45
N GLU A 40 9.74 -6.47 8.24
CA GLU A 40 10.34 -6.60 9.58
C GLU A 40 9.44 -7.38 10.55
N ALA A 41 8.12 -7.17 10.47
CA ALA A 41 7.13 -7.90 11.24
C ALA A 41 6.89 -9.34 10.73
N GLY A 42 7.48 -9.71 9.59
CA GLY A 42 7.33 -11.03 8.99
C GLY A 42 5.91 -11.33 8.51
N THR A 43 5.11 -10.31 8.18
CA THR A 43 3.77 -10.50 7.63
C THR A 43 3.82 -10.79 6.14
N GLU A 44 2.95 -11.67 5.67
CA GLU A 44 2.74 -11.97 4.24
C GLU A 44 1.52 -11.24 3.67
N ALA A 45 0.98 -10.27 4.40
CA ALA A 45 -0.19 -9.54 3.94
C ALA A 45 0.10 -8.71 2.69
N VAL A 46 -0.87 -8.64 1.78
CA VAL A 46 -0.75 -7.87 0.54
C VAL A 46 -1.16 -6.42 0.78
N LEU A 47 -0.28 -5.49 0.39
CA LEU A 47 -0.58 -4.06 0.38
C LEU A 47 -1.23 -3.64 -0.95
N ILE A 48 -2.41 -3.03 -0.84
CA ILE A 48 -3.18 -2.44 -1.94
C ILE A 48 -3.26 -0.94 -1.69
N LEU A 49 -2.73 -0.14 -2.62
CA LEU A 49 -2.69 1.32 -2.53
C LEU A 49 -3.49 1.94 -3.68
N GLY A 50 -4.57 2.63 -3.34
CA GLY A 50 -5.41 3.40 -4.27
C GLY A 50 -5.37 4.91 -4.01
N GLY A 51 -6.31 5.63 -4.61
CA GLY A 51 -6.41 7.10 -4.50
C GLY A 51 -5.54 7.83 -5.53
N LEU A 52 -4.93 8.94 -5.14
CA LEU A 52 -4.02 9.71 -5.98
C LEU A 52 -2.58 9.28 -5.68
N LEU A 53 -2.05 8.38 -6.53
CA LEU A 53 -0.74 7.75 -6.37
C LEU A 53 0.39 8.68 -6.82
N ASN A 54 0.55 9.80 -6.13
CA ASN A 54 1.57 10.78 -6.43
C ASN A 54 2.50 11.06 -5.25
N GLU A 55 3.68 11.60 -5.57
CA GLU A 55 4.66 12.07 -4.58
C GLU A 55 5.13 13.48 -4.89
N ASN A 56 5.22 14.30 -3.85
CA ASN A 56 5.88 15.60 -3.92
C ASN A 56 7.40 15.39 -3.97
N THR A 57 8.04 15.92 -5.01
CA THR A 57 9.50 15.91 -5.11
C THR A 57 10.08 17.15 -4.44
N GLU A 58 11.21 17.02 -3.74
CA GLU A 58 11.90 18.17 -3.18
C GLU A 58 12.31 19.15 -4.29
N GLY A 59 11.78 20.37 -4.23
CA GLY A 59 12.01 21.41 -5.23
C GLY A 59 11.10 21.36 -6.46
N GLY A 60 10.20 20.39 -6.55
CA GLY A 60 9.15 20.32 -7.58
C GLY A 60 7.96 21.22 -7.27
N SER A 61 7.37 21.84 -8.31
CA SER A 61 6.13 22.62 -8.16
C SER A 61 4.86 21.76 -8.22
N LEU A 62 4.98 20.50 -8.67
CA LEU A 62 3.86 19.57 -8.86
C LEU A 62 4.27 18.17 -8.40
N ALA A 63 3.33 17.47 -7.79
CA ALA A 63 3.47 16.05 -7.46
C ALA A 63 3.52 15.22 -8.75
N VAL A 64 4.36 14.19 -8.76
CA VAL A 64 4.52 13.27 -9.89
C VAL A 64 3.81 11.95 -9.61
N ASP A 65 3.25 11.32 -10.63
CA ASP A 65 2.72 9.95 -10.51
C ASP A 65 3.86 8.99 -10.19
N VAL A 66 3.67 8.13 -9.19
CA VAL A 66 4.68 7.16 -8.71
C VAL A 66 4.18 5.72 -8.78
N THR A 67 3.17 5.46 -9.63
CA THR A 67 2.50 4.15 -9.71
C THR A 67 3.48 3.03 -10.07
N GLU A 68 4.45 3.29 -10.95
CA GLU A 68 5.41 2.26 -11.38
C GLU A 68 6.44 1.96 -10.29
N GLU A 69 6.87 2.96 -9.54
CA GLU A 69 7.73 2.80 -8.38
C GLU A 69 7.02 2.00 -7.28
N LEU A 70 5.73 2.26 -7.04
CA LEU A 70 4.92 1.50 -6.09
C LEU A 70 4.83 0.02 -6.51
N LYS A 71 4.53 -0.26 -7.79
CA LYS A 71 4.51 -1.64 -8.30
C LYS A 71 5.86 -2.34 -8.16
N SER A 72 6.97 -1.61 -8.32
CA SER A 72 8.32 -2.17 -8.14
C SER A 72 8.60 -2.62 -6.70
N LEU A 73 7.87 -2.08 -5.71
CA LEU A 73 7.90 -2.51 -4.31
C LEU A 73 7.00 -3.71 -4.02
N GLY A 74 6.28 -4.24 -5.02
CA GLY A 74 5.30 -5.31 -4.85
C GLY A 74 3.92 -4.83 -4.41
N VAL A 75 3.66 -3.52 -4.45
CA VAL A 75 2.37 -2.94 -4.06
C VAL A 75 1.34 -3.09 -5.19
N ASN A 76 0.16 -3.62 -4.87
CA ASN A 76 -0.96 -3.59 -5.80
C ASN A 76 -1.49 -2.14 -5.87
N CYS A 77 -1.52 -1.58 -7.08
CA CYS A 77 -1.93 -0.18 -7.32
C CYS A 77 -3.30 -0.06 -8.00
N ASP A 78 -4.17 -1.07 -7.86
CA ASP A 78 -5.50 -1.02 -8.43
C ASP A 78 -6.32 0.08 -7.77
N ASN A 79 -6.82 1.01 -8.58
CA ASN A 79 -7.67 2.11 -8.16
C ASN A 79 -9.14 1.90 -8.55
N ASP A 80 -9.49 0.64 -8.85
CA ASP A 80 -10.81 0.20 -9.26
C ASP A 80 -11.34 -0.78 -8.20
N MET A 81 -12.45 -0.42 -7.57
CA MET A 81 -13.04 -1.18 -6.48
C MET A 81 -13.38 -2.63 -6.88
N ASP A 82 -13.84 -2.84 -8.11
CA ASP A 82 -14.21 -4.19 -8.59
C ASP A 82 -12.98 -5.09 -8.74
N LYS A 83 -11.84 -4.51 -9.10
CA LYS A 83 -10.55 -5.22 -9.15
C LYS A 83 -10.05 -5.54 -7.75
N ILE A 84 -10.11 -4.58 -6.83
CA ILE A 84 -9.70 -4.77 -5.43
C ILE A 84 -10.46 -5.93 -4.80
N VAL A 85 -11.79 -6.02 -5.02
CA VAL A 85 -12.61 -7.13 -4.51
C VAL A 85 -12.11 -8.49 -5.03
N SER A 86 -11.69 -8.54 -6.29
CA SER A 86 -11.17 -9.78 -6.91
C SER A 86 -9.82 -10.16 -6.30
N THR A 87 -8.90 -9.20 -6.17
CA THR A 87 -7.59 -9.38 -5.51
C THR A 87 -7.74 -9.89 -4.08
N VAL A 88 -8.64 -9.30 -3.28
CA VAL A 88 -8.88 -9.76 -1.90
C VAL A 88 -9.42 -11.18 -1.87
N LYS A 89 -10.29 -11.57 -2.80
CA LYS A 89 -10.76 -12.97 -2.88
C LYS A 89 -9.61 -13.94 -3.15
N GLU A 90 -8.70 -13.58 -4.05
CA GLU A 90 -7.54 -14.42 -4.41
C GLU A 90 -6.60 -14.61 -3.21
N ILE A 91 -6.27 -13.52 -2.50
CA ILE A 91 -5.44 -13.54 -1.29
C ILE A 91 -5.96 -14.54 -0.25
N TYR A 92 -7.28 -14.62 -0.07
CA TYR A 92 -7.90 -15.53 0.90
C TYR A 92 -8.21 -16.93 0.35
N ALA A 93 -8.19 -17.11 -0.98
CA ALA A 93 -8.42 -18.40 -1.64
C ALA A 93 -7.17 -19.28 -1.67
N GLU A 94 -5.98 -18.67 -1.74
CA GLU A 94 -4.71 -19.38 -1.59
C GLU A 94 -4.57 -19.88 -0.14
N ARG A 95 -4.76 -21.20 0.01
CA ARG A 95 -4.57 -22.00 1.22
C ARG A 95 -3.56 -23.11 0.94
#